data_AF-A0A2Z4G663-F1
#
_entry.id   AF-A0A2Z4G663-F1
#
_cell.length_a   1.000
_cell.length_b   1.000
_cell.length_c   1.000
_cell.angle_alpha   90.00
_cell.angle_beta   90.00
_cell.angle_gamma   90.00
#
_symmetry.space_group_name_H-M   'P 1'
#
loop_
_entity.id
_entity.type
_entity.pdbx_description
1 polymer ?
#
loop_
_entity_poly.entity_id
_entity_poly.type
_entity_poly.pdbx_seq_one_letter_code
_entity_poly.pdbx_strand_id
1 'polypeptide(L)'
;MAAPLGNRLQSMLQAAVQSVHWTYSLFWQLCPQQVILVWGDGYYNGAIKTRKTVQPMEVSAEEASLQRSQQLRELYESLSAGETNPPTRRPCAALSPEDLTESEWFYLMCVSFSFPPGVGLPGKAYARRQHVWLTGANEVDSKTFSRAILAKSARIQTVVCIPLLDGVVEFGTTLIY
;
A
#
# COMPACT_ATOMS: atom_id res chain seq x y z
N MET A 1 -8.68 0.12 -26.99
CA MET A 1 -8.18 -1.12 -26.38
C MET A 1 -8.42 -1.01 -24.89
N ALA A 2 -9.16 -1.95 -24.28
CA ALA A 2 -9.36 -1.93 -22.83
C ALA A 2 -8.04 -2.31 -22.15
N ALA A 3 -7.55 -1.46 -21.24
CA ALA A 3 -6.39 -1.79 -20.43
C ALA A 3 -6.68 -3.08 -19.64
N PRO A 4 -5.70 -3.98 -19.45
CA PRO A 4 -5.89 -5.17 -18.61
C PRO A 4 -6.41 -4.76 -17.23
N LEU A 5 -7.32 -5.55 -16.64
CA LEU A 5 -8.10 -5.19 -15.43
C LEU A 5 -7.23 -4.66 -14.26
N GLY A 6 -6.00 -5.15 -14.11
CA GLY A 6 -5.04 -4.64 -13.11
C GLY A 6 -4.68 -3.17 -13.30
N ASN A 7 -4.52 -2.71 -14.55
CA ASN A 7 -4.20 -1.29 -14.82
C ASN A 7 -5.37 -0.36 -14.46
N ARG A 8 -6.62 -0.84 -14.52
CA ARG A 8 -7.79 -0.02 -14.18
C ARG A 8 -7.94 0.17 -12.68
N LEU A 9 -7.77 -0.89 -11.88
CA LEU A 9 -7.87 -0.79 -10.42
C LEU A 9 -6.79 0.12 -9.85
N GLN A 10 -5.53 -0.07 -10.25
CA GLN A 10 -4.44 0.81 -9.85
C GLN A 10 -4.72 2.28 -10.21
N SER A 11 -5.23 2.56 -11.42
CA SER A 11 -5.57 3.92 -11.84
C SER A 11 -6.67 4.55 -10.98
N MET A 12 -7.67 3.76 -10.55
CA MET A 12 -8.73 4.24 -9.65
C MET A 12 -8.19 4.51 -8.24
N LEU A 13 -7.33 3.64 -7.72
CA LEU A 13 -6.66 3.82 -6.43
C LEU A 13 -5.78 5.07 -6.43
N GLN A 14 -4.99 5.25 -7.50
CA GLN A 14 -4.21 6.47 -7.75
C GLN A 14 -5.07 7.72 -7.72
N ALA A 15 -6.11 7.78 -8.55
CA ALA A 15 -6.98 8.96 -8.63
C ALA A 15 -7.65 9.26 -7.29
N ALA A 16 -8.10 8.23 -6.57
CA ALA A 16 -8.75 8.39 -5.28
C ALA A 16 -7.79 8.95 -4.22
N VAL A 17 -6.58 8.37 -4.07
CA VAL A 17 -5.63 8.82 -3.04
C VAL A 17 -5.08 10.21 -3.34
N GLN A 18 -4.87 10.54 -4.61
CA GLN A 18 -4.42 11.87 -5.04
C GLN A 18 -5.50 12.92 -4.79
N SER A 19 -6.78 12.60 -5.01
CA SER A 19 -7.89 13.55 -4.79
C SER A 19 -8.04 14.00 -3.34
N VAL A 20 -7.59 13.18 -2.38
CA VAL A 20 -7.61 13.51 -0.94
C VAL A 20 -6.22 13.85 -0.40
N HIS A 21 -5.17 13.78 -1.23
CA HIS A 21 -3.78 14.00 -0.85
C HIS A 21 -3.31 13.13 0.33
N TRP A 22 -3.73 11.86 0.37
CA TRP A 22 -3.31 10.92 1.42
C TRP A 22 -2.06 10.14 1.02
N THR A 23 -1.43 9.46 1.98
CA THR A 23 -0.12 8.82 1.78
C THR A 23 -0.22 7.55 0.94
N TYR A 24 -1.30 6.78 1.07
CA TYR A 24 -1.48 5.57 0.28
C TYR A 24 -2.94 5.17 0.15
N SER A 25 -3.21 4.31 -0.83
CA SER A 25 -4.45 3.53 -0.96
C SER A 25 -4.13 2.06 -1.21
N LEU A 26 -4.92 1.17 -0.63
CA LEU A 26 -4.84 -0.28 -0.82
C LEU A 26 -6.23 -0.83 -1.16
N PHE A 27 -6.26 -1.88 -1.95
CA PHE A 27 -7.44 -2.72 -2.11
C PHE A 27 -7.20 -4.10 -1.52
N TRP A 28 -8.02 -4.46 -0.54
CA TRP A 28 -8.07 -5.79 0.05
C TRP A 28 -9.18 -6.59 -0.62
N GLN A 29 -8.82 -7.57 -1.43
CA GLN A 29 -9.77 -8.38 -2.18
C GLN A 29 -10.15 -9.63 -1.40
N LEU A 30 -11.44 -9.99 -1.37
CA LEU A 30 -11.85 -11.27 -0.79
C LEU A 30 -11.37 -12.42 -1.70
N CYS A 31 -10.59 -13.35 -1.14
CA CYS A 31 -10.32 -14.65 -1.75
C CYS A 31 -11.46 -15.62 -1.37
N PRO A 32 -12.35 -16.01 -2.30
CA PRO A 32 -13.54 -16.82 -1.96
C PRO A 32 -13.20 -18.20 -1.41
N GLN A 33 -12.11 -18.81 -1.87
CA GLN A 33 -11.70 -20.16 -1.48
C GLN A 33 -11.21 -20.22 -0.02
N GLN A 34 -10.57 -19.15 0.44
CA GLN A 34 -9.97 -19.08 1.78
C GLN A 34 -10.82 -18.25 2.75
N VAL A 35 -11.84 -17.54 2.24
CA VAL A 35 -12.70 -16.62 3.00
C VAL A 35 -11.86 -15.63 3.80
N ILE A 36 -10.85 -15.05 3.14
CA ILE A 36 -9.90 -14.11 3.73
C ILE A 36 -9.66 -12.96 2.77
N LEU A 37 -9.54 -11.75 3.29
CA LEU A 37 -9.11 -10.60 2.51
C LEU A 37 -7.59 -10.67 2.33
N VAL A 38 -7.14 -10.59 1.08
CA VAL A 38 -5.72 -10.55 0.70
C VAL A 38 -5.42 -9.26 -0.04
N TRP A 39 -4.15 -8.91 -0.15
CA TRP A 39 -3.75 -7.78 -0.98
C TRP A 39 -4.16 -8.01 -2.44
N GLY A 40 -4.93 -7.07 -3.01
CA GLY A 40 -5.33 -7.07 -4.41
C GLY A 40 -4.49 -6.11 -5.25
N ASP A 41 -4.44 -4.84 -4.84
CA ASP A 41 -3.62 -3.81 -5.46
C ASP A 41 -3.38 -2.62 -4.51
N GLY A 42 -2.57 -1.65 -4.91
CA GLY A 42 -2.29 -0.46 -4.12
C GLY A 42 -1.65 0.68 -4.93
N TYR A 43 -1.63 1.86 -4.32
CA TYR A 43 -0.89 3.02 -4.80
C TYR A 43 -0.24 3.77 -3.65
N TYR A 44 1.03 4.11 -3.79
CA TYR A 44 1.80 4.92 -2.86
C TYR A 44 1.88 6.37 -3.37
N ASN A 45 1.41 7.29 -2.54
CA ASN A 45 1.36 8.74 -2.81
C ASN A 45 2.12 9.53 -1.72
N GLY A 46 2.97 8.86 -0.95
CA GLY A 46 3.78 9.48 0.10
C GLY A 46 5.05 10.12 -0.43
N ALA A 47 5.85 10.68 0.48
CA ALA A 47 7.14 11.26 0.14
C ALA A 47 8.10 10.21 -0.42
N ILE A 48 8.84 10.58 -1.47
CA ILE A 48 9.83 9.74 -2.14
C ILE A 48 11.21 10.36 -1.93
N LYS A 49 12.17 9.59 -1.41
CA LYS A 49 13.56 10.04 -1.34
C LYS A 49 14.17 9.97 -2.75
N THR A 50 14.35 11.12 -3.41
CA THR A 50 15.18 11.20 -4.60
C THR A 50 16.60 11.60 -4.21
N ARG A 51 17.62 10.84 -4.62
CA ARG A 51 19.00 11.35 -4.59
C ARG A 51 19.07 12.51 -5.59
N LYS A 52 19.60 13.67 -5.17
CA LYS A 52 19.72 14.91 -5.96
C LYS A 52 20.64 14.82 -7.19
N THR A 53 20.78 13.67 -7.84
CA THR A 53 21.88 13.43 -8.78
C THR A 53 21.46 12.66 -10.03
N VAL A 54 20.46 13.14 -10.75
CA VAL A 54 20.38 13.03 -12.22
C VAL A 54 19.61 14.27 -12.72
N GLN A 55 19.99 14.82 -13.87
CA GLN A 55 19.34 15.98 -14.50
C GLN A 55 17.80 15.84 -14.51
N PRO A 56 17.05 16.95 -14.36
CA PRO A 56 15.59 16.92 -14.37
C PRO A 56 15.12 16.55 -15.78
N MET A 57 14.96 15.25 -16.02
CA MET A 57 13.96 14.81 -16.98
C MET A 57 12.61 15.18 -16.34
N GLU A 58 11.81 15.98 -17.04
CA GLU A 58 10.51 16.48 -16.59
C GLU A 58 9.50 15.33 -16.45
N VAL A 59 9.69 14.49 -15.45
CA VAL A 59 8.72 13.47 -15.04
C VAL A 59 7.77 14.15 -14.06
N SER A 60 6.48 14.10 -14.35
CA SER A 60 5.45 14.65 -13.46
C SER A 60 5.47 13.97 -12.10
N ALA A 61 4.95 14.64 -11.06
CA ALA A 61 4.89 14.05 -9.72
C ALA A 61 4.04 12.75 -9.72
N GLU A 62 3.02 12.70 -10.57
CA GLU A 62 2.14 11.56 -10.80
C GLU A 62 2.89 10.37 -11.42
N GLU A 63 3.71 10.62 -12.44
CA GLU A 63 4.53 9.57 -13.07
C GLU A 63 5.61 9.05 -12.10
N ALA A 64 6.23 9.94 -11.33
CA ALA A 64 7.23 9.57 -10.33
C ALA A 64 6.64 8.68 -9.21
N SER A 65 5.43 9.02 -8.72
CA SER A 65 4.73 8.23 -7.69
C SER A 65 4.18 6.90 -8.22
N LEU A 66 3.73 6.87 -9.48
CA LEU A 66 3.36 5.62 -10.15
C LEU A 66 4.56 4.69 -10.30
N GLN A 67 5.69 5.20 -10.81
CA GLN A 67 6.93 4.44 -10.94
C GLN A 67 7.38 3.93 -9.57
N ARG A 68 7.32 4.77 -8.53
CA ARG A 68 7.70 4.37 -7.18
C ARG A 68 6.81 3.26 -6.62
N SER A 69 5.50 3.34 -6.84
CA SER A 69 4.55 2.31 -6.43
C SER A 69 4.88 0.96 -7.07
N GLN A 70 5.27 0.95 -8.35
CA GLN A 70 5.70 -0.25 -9.07
C GLN A 70 7.00 -0.81 -8.50
N GLN A 71 8.02 0.04 -8.29
CA GLN A 71 9.30 -0.40 -7.72
C GLN A 71 9.14 -1.02 -6.31
N LEU A 72 8.23 -0.50 -5.48
CA LEU A 72 7.95 -1.07 -4.15
C LEU A 72 7.30 -2.45 -4.25
N ARG A 73 6.39 -2.65 -5.22
CA ARG A 73 5.77 -3.94 -5.48
C ARG A 73 6.78 -4.96 -5.98
N GLU A 74 7.60 -4.61 -6.97
CA GLU A 74 8.65 -5.47 -7.51
C GLU A 74 9.67 -5.87 -6.42
N LEU A 75 10.04 -4.93 -5.55
CA LEU A 75 10.91 -5.21 -4.42
C LEU A 75 10.27 -6.21 -3.45
N TYR A 76 8.98 -6.04 -3.10
CA TYR A 76 8.28 -7.02 -2.27
C TYR A 76 8.27 -8.41 -2.91
N GLU A 77 7.92 -8.50 -4.19
CA GLU A 77 7.87 -9.77 -4.93
C GLU A 77 9.25 -10.45 -4.91
N SER A 78 10.33 -9.70 -5.16
CA SER A 78 11.71 -10.19 -5.07
C SER A 78 12.10 -10.66 -3.68
N LEU A 79 11.65 -9.98 -2.62
CA LEU A 79 11.91 -10.39 -1.22
C LEU A 79 11.12 -11.64 -0.84
N SER A 80 9.90 -11.78 -1.37
CA SER A 80 8.98 -12.89 -1.06
C SER A 80 9.34 -14.20 -1.78
N ALA A 81 9.99 -14.13 -2.95
CA ALA A 81 10.27 -15.28 -3.79
C ALA A 81 11.32 -16.27 -3.22
N GLY A 82 12.08 -15.87 -2.19
CA GLY A 82 13.20 -16.67 -1.66
C GLY A 82 14.37 -16.81 -2.64
N GLU A 83 15.49 -17.40 -2.21
CA GLU A 83 16.73 -17.52 -3.01
C GLU A 83 16.65 -18.54 -4.16
N THR A 84 15.46 -18.92 -4.64
CA THR A 84 15.32 -20.03 -5.60
C THR A 84 15.67 -19.70 -7.03
N ASN A 85 15.85 -18.43 -7.41
CA ASN A 85 16.49 -18.02 -8.67
C ASN A 85 17.06 -16.59 -8.55
N PRO A 86 18.37 -16.35 -8.72
CA PRO A 86 18.86 -14.99 -8.88
C PRO A 86 18.28 -14.42 -10.19
N PRO A 87 17.62 -13.25 -10.18
CA PRO A 87 17.15 -12.65 -11.42
C PRO A 87 18.36 -12.37 -12.32
N THR A 88 18.25 -12.84 -13.57
CA THR A 88 19.12 -12.46 -14.67
C THR A 88 19.10 -10.93 -14.77
N ARG A 89 20.18 -10.30 -14.30
CA ARG A 89 20.40 -8.84 -14.20
C ARG A 89 19.40 -8.11 -13.30
N ARG A 90 19.80 -7.81 -12.06
CA ARG A 90 19.23 -6.67 -11.32
C ARG A 90 19.33 -5.43 -12.21
N PRO A 91 18.23 -4.74 -12.55
CA PRO A 91 18.32 -3.43 -13.16
C PRO A 91 19.20 -2.54 -12.28
N CYS A 92 20.10 -1.75 -12.86
CA CYS A 92 21.00 -0.86 -12.11
C CYS A 92 20.24 0.21 -11.27
N ALA A 93 18.92 0.31 -11.44
CA ALA A 93 17.99 1.20 -10.74
C ALA A 93 17.01 0.46 -9.80
N ALA A 94 17.24 -0.82 -9.47
CA ALA A 94 16.39 -1.56 -8.54
C ALA A 94 16.50 -0.98 -7.12
N LEU A 95 15.35 -0.79 -6.46
CA LEU A 95 15.32 -0.31 -5.07
C LEU A 95 15.93 -1.35 -4.13
N SER A 96 16.78 -0.88 -3.21
CA SER A 96 17.24 -1.70 -2.08
C SER A 96 16.36 -1.43 -0.85
N PRO A 97 16.17 -2.42 0.05
CA PRO A 97 15.51 -2.22 1.35
C PRO A 97 16.07 -1.03 2.13
N GLU A 98 17.38 -0.81 2.07
CA GLU A 98 18.09 0.23 2.81
C GLU A 98 17.83 1.65 2.27
N ASP A 99 17.41 1.78 1.02
CA ASP A 99 17.09 3.08 0.39
C ASP A 99 15.65 3.54 0.71
N LEU A 100 14.82 2.73 1.37
CA LEU A 100 13.42 3.04 1.64
C LEU A 100 13.24 4.05 2.78
N THR A 101 12.23 4.90 2.66
CA THR A 101 11.67 5.61 3.81
C THR A 101 10.85 4.66 4.69
N GLU A 102 10.56 5.08 5.91
CA GLU A 102 9.71 4.36 6.84
C GLU A 102 8.28 4.21 6.29
N SER A 103 7.77 5.22 5.58
CA SER A 103 6.45 5.18 4.93
C SER A 103 6.42 4.24 3.72
N GLU A 104 7.49 4.20 2.94
CA GLU A 104 7.65 3.24 1.84
C GLU A 104 7.76 1.81 2.36
N TRP A 105 8.53 1.61 3.44
CA TRP A 105 8.63 0.32 4.12
C TRP A 105 7.28 -0.14 4.67
N PHE A 106 6.53 0.75 5.32
CA PHE A 106 5.17 0.46 5.78
C PHE A 106 4.27 0.01 4.63
N TYR A 107 4.23 0.78 3.53
CA TYR A 107 3.42 0.46 2.37
C TYR A 107 3.82 -0.88 1.74
N LEU A 108 5.12 -1.10 1.52
CA LEU A 108 5.66 -2.35 1.00
C LEU A 108 5.25 -3.54 1.87
N MET A 109 5.40 -3.43 3.19
CA MET A 109 5.07 -4.51 4.10
C MET A 109 3.56 -4.80 4.17
N CYS A 110 2.69 -3.85 3.81
CA CYS A 110 1.24 -4.10 3.77
C CYS A 110 0.88 -5.28 2.87
N VAL A 111 1.64 -5.53 1.80
CA VAL A 111 1.39 -6.65 0.86
C VAL A 111 1.42 -8.02 1.56
N SER A 112 2.15 -8.15 2.68
CA SER A 112 2.24 -9.41 3.45
C SER A 112 1.06 -9.69 4.38
N PHE A 113 0.12 -8.75 4.53
CA PHE A 113 -1.00 -8.90 5.45
C PHE A 113 -2.22 -9.53 4.79
N SER A 114 -3.00 -10.22 5.61
CA SER A 114 -4.32 -10.74 5.25
C SER A 114 -5.28 -10.59 6.44
N PHE A 115 -6.57 -10.51 6.15
CA PHE A 115 -7.59 -10.21 7.16
C PHE A 115 -8.80 -11.12 6.99
N PRO A 116 -9.03 -12.06 7.92
CA PRO A 116 -10.30 -12.75 8.00
C PRO A 116 -11.45 -11.74 8.23
N PRO A 117 -12.67 -12.00 7.73
CA PRO A 117 -13.83 -11.20 8.08
C PRO A 117 -13.98 -11.02 9.60
N GLY A 118 -14.16 -9.78 10.05
CA GLY A 118 -14.24 -9.40 11.45
C GLY A 118 -12.90 -9.14 12.17
N VAL A 119 -11.76 -9.47 11.55
CA VAL A 119 -10.43 -9.35 12.16
C VAL A 119 -9.65 -8.17 11.57
N GLY A 120 -9.01 -7.37 12.43
CA GLY A 120 -8.31 -6.14 12.01
C GLY A 120 -9.25 -5.08 11.42
N LEU A 121 -8.70 -3.95 10.99
CA LEU A 121 -9.50 -2.85 10.43
C LEU A 121 -10.24 -3.25 9.15
N PRO A 122 -9.57 -3.84 8.12
CA PRO A 122 -10.24 -4.22 6.89
C PRO A 122 -11.30 -5.31 7.10
N GLY A 123 -10.98 -6.35 7.88
CA GLY A 123 -11.92 -7.43 8.15
C GLY A 123 -13.17 -6.95 8.90
N LYS A 124 -13.03 -6.03 9.87
CA LYS A 124 -14.17 -5.41 10.57
C LYS A 124 -15.05 -4.61 9.61
N ALA A 125 -14.45 -3.79 8.74
CA ALA A 125 -15.20 -3.01 7.74
C ALA A 125 -15.98 -3.93 6.80
N TYR A 126 -15.32 -4.98 6.29
CA TYR A 126 -15.93 -5.97 5.40
C TYR A 126 -17.11 -6.69 6.04
N ALA A 127 -16.92 -7.24 7.25
CA ALA A 127 -17.96 -8.03 7.93
C ALA A 127 -19.17 -7.19 8.32
N ARG A 128 -18.96 -5.93 8.74
CA ARG A 128 -20.04 -5.02 9.15
C ARG A 128 -20.72 -4.30 7.99
N ARG A 129 -20.12 -4.32 6.79
CA ARG A 129 -20.53 -3.49 5.64
C ARG A 129 -20.65 -2.00 6.01
N GLN A 130 -19.76 -1.54 6.89
CA GLN A 130 -19.68 -0.17 7.37
C GLN A 130 -18.24 0.34 7.24
N HIS A 131 -18.09 1.63 6.96
CA HIS A 131 -16.77 2.24 6.99
C HIS A 131 -16.22 2.22 8.42
N VAL A 132 -14.92 2.00 8.56
CA VAL A 132 -14.21 2.07 9.83
C VAL A 132 -13.13 3.13 9.72
N TRP A 133 -13.14 4.07 10.66
CA TRP A 133 -12.17 5.16 10.75
C TRP A 133 -11.33 4.98 12.01
N LEU A 134 -10.00 5.09 11.87
CA LEU A 134 -9.05 5.00 12.97
C LEU A 134 -8.13 6.21 12.94
N THR A 135 -8.16 6.99 14.00
CA THR A 135 -7.20 8.05 14.32
C THR A 135 -6.23 7.57 15.40
N GLY A 136 -4.97 7.99 15.35
CA GLY A 136 -3.93 7.53 16.27
C GLY A 136 -3.40 6.12 15.93
N ALA A 137 -3.38 5.74 14.64
CA ALA A 137 -2.94 4.42 14.19
C ALA A 137 -1.48 4.07 14.60
N ASN A 138 -0.66 5.09 14.85
CA ASN A 138 0.73 5.01 15.36
C ASN A 138 0.83 4.83 16.89
N GLU A 139 -0.28 4.96 17.62
CA GLU A 139 -0.32 4.95 19.09
C GLU A 139 -1.15 3.79 19.66
N VAL A 140 -2.03 3.20 18.84
CA VAL A 140 -2.84 2.04 19.25
C VAL A 140 -2.01 0.76 19.34
N ASP A 141 -2.56 -0.23 20.05
CA ASP A 141 -1.98 -1.56 20.12
C ASP A 141 -2.20 -2.40 18.84
N SER A 142 -1.41 -3.47 18.71
CA SER A 142 -1.47 -4.37 17.55
C SER A 142 -2.71 -5.25 17.47
N LYS A 143 -3.49 -5.39 18.55
CA LYS A 143 -4.79 -6.09 18.52
C LYS A 143 -5.86 -5.22 17.84
N THR A 144 -5.76 -3.90 18.02
CA THR A 144 -6.63 -2.92 17.36
C THR A 144 -6.22 -2.72 15.90
N PHE A 145 -4.92 -2.53 15.65
CA PHE A 145 -4.37 -2.35 14.31
C PHE A 145 -3.11 -3.19 14.15
N SER A 146 -3.20 -4.30 13.41
CA SER A 146 -2.10 -5.28 13.27
C SER A 146 -0.78 -4.69 12.78
N ARG A 147 -0.84 -3.56 12.08
CA ARG A 147 0.30 -2.82 11.53
C ARG A 147 0.74 -1.64 12.42
N ALA A 148 0.29 -1.54 13.67
CA ALA A 148 0.56 -0.40 14.57
C ALA A 148 2.06 -0.09 14.74
N ILE A 149 2.90 -1.12 14.88
CA ILE A 149 4.36 -0.92 15.01
C ILE A 149 4.95 -0.31 13.74
N LEU A 150 4.58 -0.81 12.57
CA LEU A 150 5.02 -0.26 11.29
C LEU A 150 4.48 1.16 11.10
N ALA A 151 3.21 1.40 11.43
CA ALA A 151 2.59 2.72 11.36
C ALA A 151 3.24 3.73 12.30
N LYS A 152 3.71 3.30 13.47
CA LYS A 152 4.47 4.15 14.38
C LYS A 152 5.77 4.65 13.75
N SER A 153 6.54 3.77 13.13
CA SER A 153 7.77 4.15 12.42
C SER A 153 7.47 5.07 11.21
N ALA A 154 6.43 4.73 10.44
CA ALA A 154 6.00 5.49 9.26
C ALA A 154 5.20 6.76 9.58
N ARG A 155 4.89 7.00 10.85
CA ARG A 155 4.01 8.08 11.35
C ARG A 155 2.63 8.09 10.71
N ILE A 156 2.08 6.93 10.35
CA ILE A 156 0.69 6.83 9.87
C ILE A 156 -0.24 7.09 11.06
N GLN A 157 -1.04 8.15 10.97
CA GLN A 157 -1.90 8.60 12.06
C GLN A 157 -3.36 8.26 11.80
N THR A 158 -3.83 8.41 10.56
CA THR A 158 -5.23 8.16 10.20
C THR A 158 -5.33 7.06 9.16
N VAL A 159 -6.22 6.09 9.39
CA VAL A 159 -6.55 5.00 8.47
C VAL A 159 -8.06 4.86 8.35
N VAL A 160 -8.57 4.77 7.13
CA VAL A 160 -9.99 4.48 6.85
C VAL A 160 -10.11 3.23 6.00
N CYS A 161 -11.08 2.38 6.33
CA CYS A 161 -11.47 1.22 5.55
C CYS A 161 -12.91 1.37 5.07
N ILE A 162 -13.14 1.31 3.76
CA ILE A 162 -14.44 1.46 3.11
C ILE A 162 -14.78 0.13 2.44
N PRO A 163 -15.83 -0.59 2.89
CA PRO A 163 -16.19 -1.87 2.30
C PRO A 163 -16.84 -1.68 0.94
N LEU A 164 -16.42 -2.50 -0.02
CA LEU A 164 -17.03 -2.67 -1.34
C LEU A 164 -17.66 -4.07 -1.43
N LEU A 165 -18.28 -4.40 -2.57
CA LEU A 165 -18.94 -5.69 -2.78
C LEU A 165 -17.96 -6.87 -2.58
N ASP A 166 -16.81 -6.80 -3.24
CA ASP A 166 -15.80 -7.85 -3.37
C ASP A 166 -14.53 -7.61 -2.53
N GLY A 167 -14.52 -6.56 -1.70
CA GLY A 167 -13.34 -6.23 -0.92
C GLY A 167 -13.49 -5.00 -0.03
N VAL A 168 -12.36 -4.38 0.29
CA VAL A 168 -12.27 -3.17 1.10
C VAL A 168 -11.21 -2.26 0.51
N VAL A 169 -11.54 -1.00 0.29
CA VAL A 169 -10.53 0.03 0.01
C VAL A 169 -10.05 0.59 1.34
N GLU A 170 -8.74 0.65 1.52
CA GLU A 170 -8.11 1.31 2.65
C GLU A 170 -7.34 2.54 2.19
N PHE A 171 -7.45 3.65 2.91
CA PHE A 171 -6.54 4.78 2.77
C PHE A 171 -5.85 5.04 4.09
N GLY A 172 -4.61 5.53 4.03
CA GLY A 172 -3.91 5.99 5.22
C GLY A 172 -3.06 7.23 4.96
N THR A 173 -2.86 8.01 6.02
CA THR A 173 -2.15 9.28 5.97
C THR A 173 -1.36 9.53 7.24
N THR A 174 -0.27 10.30 7.12
CA THR A 174 0.55 10.73 8.25
C THR A 174 -0.05 11.91 9.03
N LEU A 175 -1.20 12.43 8.59
CA LEU A 175 -1.91 13.53 9.23
C LEU A 175 -3.06 13.03 10.12
N ILE A 176 -3.44 13.84 11.10
CA ILE A 176 -4.64 13.63 11.93
C ILE A 176 -5.82 14.29 11.22
N TYR A 177 -6.95 13.59 11.17
CA TYR A 177 -8.24 14.07 10.66
C TYR A 177 -9.36 13.74 11.63
#